data_AF-A0A4Y2NC56-F1
#
_entry.id   AF-A0A4Y2NC56-F1
#
_cell.length_a   1.000
_cell.length_b   1.000
_cell.length_c   1.000
_cell.angle_alpha   90.00
_cell.angle_beta   90.00
_cell.angle_gamma   90.00
#
_symmetry.space_group_name_H-M   'P 1'
#
loop_
_entity.id
_entity.type
_entity.pdbx_description
1 polymer ?
#
loop_
_entity_poly.entity_id
_entity_poly.type
_entity_poly.pdbx_seq_one_letter_code
_entity_poly.pdbx_strand_id
1 'polypeptide(L)' 'NDNIFALTNQRLYSIRFDLKAVDGEKRHALYDTFWIDDENNKYTLHIKDYSGDAGKH' A
#
# COMPACT_ATOMS: atom_id res chain seq x y z
N ASN A 1 8.70 19.28 19.52
CA ASN A 1 9.40 18.08 19.02
C ASN A 1 8.35 17.03 18.66
N ASP A 2 7.31 17.44 17.92
CA ASP A 2 6.02 16.71 17.93
C ASP A 2 5.53 16.32 16.54
N ASN A 3 6.24 16.74 15.48
CA ASN A 3 5.81 16.47 14.11
C ASN A 3 6.18 15.05 13.64
N ILE A 4 7.14 14.39 14.30
CA ILE A 4 7.59 13.03 13.94
C ILE A 4 6.71 11.96 14.62
N PHE A 5 6.04 12.29 15.73
CA PHE A 5 5.09 11.41 16.39
C PHE A 5 3.81 11.18 15.54
N ALA A 6 3.47 12.15 14.69
CA ALA A 6 2.32 12.06 13.81
C ALA A 6 2.52 11.05 12.66
N LEU A 7 3.76 10.72 12.29
CA LEU A 7 4.10 9.73 11.25
C LEU A 7 4.28 8.32 11.81
N THR A 8 4.93 8.17 12.98
CA THR A 8 5.20 6.85 13.56
C THR A 8 3.95 6.16 14.11
N ASN A 9 2.84 6.89 14.30
CA ASN A 9 1.57 6.34 14.78
C ASN A 9 0.54 6.10 13.65
N GLN A 10 0.94 6.28 12.38
CA GLN A 10 0.11 5.94 11.22
C GLN A 10 0.16 4.43 11.01
N ARG A 11 -0.65 3.74 11.82
CA ARG A 11 -1.24 2.40 11.62
C ARG A 11 -0.79 1.68 10.35
N LEU A 12 -0.42 0.40 10.50
CA LEU A 12 -0.52 -0.58 9.41
C LEU A 12 -1.89 -0.41 8.73
N TYR A 13 -1.90 0.21 7.57
CA TYR A 13 -3.09 0.40 6.76
C TYR A 13 -2.98 -0.61 5.63
N SER A 14 -3.94 -1.52 5.51
CA SER A 14 -4.01 -2.40 4.35
C SER A 14 -4.65 -1.65 3.18
N ILE A 15 -4.05 -1.72 1.99
CA ILE A 15 -4.65 -1.21 0.74
C ILE A 15 -5.14 -2.39 -0.09
N ARG A 16 -6.39 -2.31 -0.54
CA ARG A 16 -6.98 -3.25 -1.50
C ARG A 16 -7.31 -2.54 -2.81
N PHE A 17 -6.81 -3.07 -3.91
CA PHE A 17 -7.20 -2.71 -5.26
C PHE A 17 -8.10 -3.81 -5.82
N ASP A 18 -9.32 -3.45 -6.23
CA ASP A 18 -10.22 -4.34 -6.96
C ASP A 18 -10.25 -3.91 -8.44
N LEU A 19 -9.89 -4.82 -9.33
CA LEU A 19 -9.86 -4.63 -10.77
C LEU A 19 -10.98 -5.45 -11.41
N LYS A 20 -11.67 -4.85 -12.38
CA LYS A 20 -12.65 -5.53 -13.22
C LYS A 20 -12.31 -5.30 -14.67
N ALA A 21 -12.00 -6.37 -15.38
CA ALA A 21 -11.81 -6.34 -16.82
C ALA A 21 -13.16 -6.23 -17.55
N VAL A 22 -13.12 -5.73 -18.79
CA VAL A 22 -14.31 -5.49 -19.62
C VAL A 22 -15.03 -6.81 -19.96
N ASP A 23 -14.28 -7.90 -20.07
CA ASP A 23 -14.77 -9.27 -20.28
C ASP A 23 -15.41 -9.91 -19.03
N GLY A 24 -15.38 -9.23 -17.89
CA GLY A 24 -16.02 -9.65 -16.64
C GLY A 24 -15.09 -10.28 -15.61
N GLU A 25 -13.82 -10.56 -15.97
CA GLU A 25 -12.82 -11.07 -15.03
C GLU A 25 -12.60 -10.06 -13.89
N LYS A 26 -12.62 -10.54 -12.65
CA LYS A 26 -12.36 -9.73 -11.45
C LYS A 26 -11.07 -10.20 -10.82
N ARG A 27 -10.21 -9.26 -10.49
CA ARG A 27 -8.96 -9.51 -9.78
C ARG A 27 -8.80 -8.56 -8.62
N HIS A 28 -8.01 -8.95 -7.64
CA HIS A 28 -7.70 -8.13 -6.48
C HIS A 28 -6.21 -8.16 -6.16
N ALA A 29 -5.74 -7.06 -5.58
CA ALA A 29 -4.40 -6.91 -5.01
C ALA A 29 -4.53 -6.29 -3.64
N LEU A 30 -4.01 -6.96 -2.63
CA LEU A 30 -3.95 -6.51 -1.25
C LEU A 30 -2.49 -6.28 -0.88
N TYR A 31 -2.21 -5.20 -0.17
CA TYR A 31 -0.93 -4.95 0.49
C TYR A 31 -1.23 -4.65 1.96
N ASP A 32 -0.74 -5.50 2.86
CA ASP A 32 -1.05 -5.38 4.30
C ASP A 32 -0.21 -4.32 5.02
N THR A 33 0.95 -4.00 4.46
CA THR A 33 1.88 -3.04 5.06
C THR A 33 2.28 -1.99 4.04
N PHE A 34 1.99 -0.72 4.32
CA PHE A 34 2.63 0.40 3.63
C PHE A 34 3.03 1.51 4.59
N TRP A 35 4.08 2.25 4.23
CA TRP A 35 4.46 3.51 4.87
C TRP A 35 5.17 4.42 3.86
N ILE A 36 5.25 5.71 4.19
CA ILE A 36 5.91 6.74 3.39
C ILE A 36 7.02 7.34 4.24
N ASP A 37 8.22 7.42 3.67
CA ASP A 37 9.37 8.02 4.35
C ASP A 37 9.27 9.56 4.39
N ASP A 38 10.22 10.21 5.07
CA ASP A 38 10.27 11.67 5.17
C ASP A 38 10.83 12.37 3.91
N GLU A 39 10.90 13.71 3.97
CA GLU A 39 11.40 14.58 2.89
C GLU A 39 12.85 14.28 2.47
N ASN A 40 13.71 13.85 3.39
CA ASN A 40 15.10 13.52 3.06
C ASN A 40 15.17 12.28 2.16
N ASN A 41 14.20 11.39 2.32
CA ASN A 41 14.00 10.21 1.49
C ASN A 41 12.97 10.46 0.38
N LYS A 42 12.67 11.73 0.09
CA LYS A 42 11.80 12.18 -1.00
C LYS A 42 10.41 11.56 -0.96
N TYR A 43 9.89 11.26 0.23
CA TYR A 43 8.60 10.59 0.42
C TYR A 43 8.50 9.25 -0.32
N THR A 44 9.56 8.44 -0.26
CA THR A 44 9.56 7.11 -0.87
C THR A 44 8.44 6.25 -0.28
N LEU A 45 7.65 5.65 -1.16
CA LEU A 45 6.58 4.73 -0.80
C LEU A 45 7.14 3.31 -0.66
N HIS A 46 6.93 2.69 0.49
CA HIS A 46 7.21 1.27 0.72
C HIS A 46 5.91 0.49 0.84
N ILE A 47 5.81 -0.63 0.12
CA ILE A 47 4.69 -1.56 0.20
C ILE A 47 5.23 -2.98 0.37
N LYS A 48 4.60 -3.79 1.23
CA LYS A 48 4.98 -5.18 1.50
C LYS A 48 3.74 -6.06 1.64
N ASP A 49 3.99 -7.37 1.74
CA ASP A 49 2.99 -8.39 2.04
C ASP A 49 1.84 -8.42 1.02
N TYR A 50 2.22 -8.55 -0.25
CA TYR A 50 1.28 -8.68 -1.36
C TYR A 50 0.48 -9.99 -1.26
N SER A 51 -0.84 -9.89 -1.41
CA SER A 51 -1.70 -11.04 -1.70
C SER A 51 -2.73 -10.70 -2.78
N GLY A 52 -3.10 -11.69 -3.59
CA GLY A 52 -4.07 -11.51 -4.66
C GLY A 52 -3.65 -12.14 -5.99
N ASP A 53 -4.48 -11.92 -7.00
CA ASP A 53 -4.40 -12.51 -8.35
C ASP A 53 -4.25 -11.44 -9.45
N ALA A 54 -4.28 -10.16 -9.09
CA ALA A 54 -4.08 -9.03 -10.01
C ALA A 54 -2.62 -8.84 -10.48
N GLY A 55 -1.63 -9.44 -9.80
CA GLY A 55 -0.20 -9.13 -10.00
C GLY A 55 0.73 -10.35 -10.05
N LYS A 56 0.22 -11.59 -10.01
CA LYS A 56 1.06 -12.78 -10.25
C LYS A 56 1.28 -12.96 -11.75
N HIS A 57 2.56 -12.96 -12.15
CA HIS A 57 3.02 -13.52 -13.43
C HIS A 57 2.70 -15.01 -13.51
#